data_AF-N0CZN8-F1
#
_entry.id   AF-N0CZN8-F1
#
_cell.length_a   1.000
_cell.length_b   1.000
_cell.length_c   1.000
_cell.angle_alpha   90.00
_cell.angle_beta   90.00
_cell.angle_gamma   90.00
#
_symmetry.space_group_name_H-M   'P 1'
#
loop_
_entity.id
_entity.type
_entity.pdbx_description
1 polymer ?
#
loop_
_entity_poly.entity_id
_entity_poly.type
_entity_poly.pdbx_seq_one_letter_code
_entity_poly.pdbx_strand_id
1 'polypeptide(L)'
;MNRSTKHPGRTHRRKADGRERTRNVTAWRITASWDSRPDRPAVRTTSDRKARDRMVRQWAADGAYLIVEVADGFGWRTVREVNGAAQLLAVQSPSDQR
;
A
#
# COMPACT_ATOMS: atom_id res chain seq x y z
N MET A 1 -4.70 -48.19 40.72
CA MET A 1 -4.22 -47.10 41.62
C MET A 1 -3.76 -45.94 40.74
N ASN A 2 -4.56 -44.88 40.64
CA ASN A 2 -4.30 -43.74 39.75
C ASN A 2 -3.64 -42.61 40.54
N ARG A 3 -2.41 -42.22 40.17
CA ARG A 3 -1.72 -41.06 40.76
C ARG A 3 -1.79 -39.87 39.79
N SER A 4 -2.78 -39.00 39.99
CA SER A 4 -2.82 -37.67 39.38
C SER A 4 -1.95 -36.74 40.22
N THR A 5 -0.68 -36.60 39.84
CA THR A 5 0.25 -35.63 40.45
C THR A 5 -0.05 -34.24 39.89
N LYS A 6 -0.95 -33.49 40.53
CA LYS A 6 -1.08 -32.04 40.29
C LYS A 6 0.20 -31.36 40.77
N HIS A 7 0.93 -30.72 39.86
CA HIS A 7 2.10 -29.90 40.17
C HIS A 7 1.66 -28.56 40.80
N PRO A 8 1.91 -28.29 42.09
CA PRO A 8 1.36 -27.12 42.78
C PRO A 8 2.34 -25.94 42.77
N GLY A 9 2.82 -25.52 41.60
CA GLY A 9 3.92 -24.53 41.53
C GLY A 9 3.94 -23.57 40.36
N ARG A 10 2.93 -23.55 39.49
CA ARG A 10 2.89 -22.59 38.38
C ARG A 10 1.65 -21.73 38.48
N THR A 11 1.77 -20.55 39.08
CA THR A 11 0.75 -19.50 38.97
C THR A 11 0.65 -19.15 37.49
N HIS A 12 -0.44 -19.54 36.83
CA HIS A 12 -0.72 -19.18 35.43
C HIS A 12 -1.06 -17.69 35.34
N ARG A 13 -0.10 -16.81 35.65
CA ARG A 13 -0.24 -15.39 35.44
C ARG A 13 0.11 -15.11 33.98
N ARG A 14 -0.92 -14.85 33.16
CA ARG A 14 -0.71 -14.31 31.82
C ARG A 14 0.07 -13.00 31.97
N LYS A 15 1.24 -12.91 31.34
CA LYS A 15 1.92 -11.62 31.18
C LYS A 15 1.14 -10.82 30.15
N ALA A 16 0.94 -9.52 30.41
CA ALA A 16 0.40 -8.62 29.40
C ALA A 16 1.37 -8.66 28.20
N ASP A 17 0.85 -9.04 27.02
CA ASP A 17 1.59 -8.93 25.77
C ASP A 17 1.67 -7.42 25.47
N GLY A 18 2.82 -6.80 25.73
CA GLY A 18 3.01 -5.35 25.59
C GLY A 18 2.98 -4.84 24.15
N ARG A 19 2.66 -5.72 23.19
CA ARG A 19 2.44 -5.35 21.80
C ARG A 19 0.98 -5.01 21.61
N GLU A 20 0.70 -3.73 21.48
CA GLU A 20 -0.53 -3.27 20.88
C GLU A 20 -0.62 -3.84 19.45
N ARG A 21 -1.50 -4.83 19.27
CA ARG A 21 -1.82 -5.43 17.96
C ARG A 21 -2.86 -4.64 17.20
N THR A 22 -3.29 -3.49 17.73
CA THR A 22 -4.05 -2.48 16.98
C THR A 22 -3.15 -2.03 15.84
N ARG A 23 -3.21 -2.75 14.71
CA ARG A 23 -2.60 -2.29 13.48
C ARG A 23 -3.36 -1.00 13.17
N ASN A 24 -2.71 0.14 13.36
CA ASN A 24 -3.08 1.34 12.62
C ASN A 24 -2.87 0.96 11.14
N VAL A 25 -3.90 0.39 10.52
CA VAL A 25 -3.82 -0.23 9.20
C VAL A 25 -3.76 0.90 8.18
N THR A 26 -2.61 1.56 8.08
CA THR A 26 -2.36 2.46 6.96
C THR A 26 -2.12 1.59 5.74
N ALA A 27 -3.21 1.15 5.10
CA ALA A 27 -3.17 0.51 3.81
C ALA A 27 -3.28 1.57 2.72
N TRP A 28 -2.56 1.33 1.63
CA TRP A 28 -2.57 2.12 0.42
C TRP A 28 -3.18 1.29 -0.69
N ARG A 29 -3.99 1.91 -1.54
CA ARG A 29 -4.45 1.37 -2.81
C ARG A 29 -3.88 2.22 -3.93
N ILE A 30 -3.31 1.59 -4.95
CA ILE A 30 -2.79 2.26 -6.14
C ILE A 30 -3.53 1.66 -7.32
N THR A 31 -4.23 2.53 -8.06
CA THR A 31 -4.92 2.19 -9.29
C THR A 31 -4.17 2.85 -10.44
N ALA A 32 -3.74 2.05 -11.41
CA ALA A 32 -3.01 2.52 -12.59
C ALA A 32 -3.80 2.18 -13.86
N SER A 33 -4.00 3.15 -14.72
CA SER A 33 -4.57 2.99 -16.06
C SER A 33 -3.61 3.49 -17.12
N TRP A 34 -3.63 2.86 -18.29
CA TRP A 34 -2.83 3.27 -19.45
C TRP A 34 -3.79 3.53 -20.61
N ASP A 35 -3.48 4.52 -21.44
CA ASP A 35 -4.30 4.86 -22.62
C ASP A 35 -4.44 3.69 -23.60
N SER A 36 -3.44 2.81 -23.64
CA SER A 36 -3.49 1.59 -24.45
C SER A 36 -4.50 0.55 -23.95
N ARG A 37 -4.90 0.61 -22.68
CA ARG A 37 -5.81 -0.35 -22.02
C ARG A 37 -6.63 0.33 -20.89
N PRO A 38 -7.53 1.27 -21.21
CA PRO A 38 -8.26 2.04 -20.21
C PRO A 38 -9.20 1.17 -19.37
N ASP A 39 -9.79 0.13 -19.97
CA ASP A 39 -10.79 -0.74 -19.30
C ASP A 39 -10.18 -1.82 -18.40
N ARG A 40 -8.85 -1.89 -18.32
CA ARG A 40 -8.13 -2.92 -17.54
C ARG A 40 -7.07 -2.28 -16.64
N PRO A 41 -7.48 -1.50 -15.62
CA PRO A 41 -6.54 -0.90 -14.70
C PRO A 41 -5.82 -1.94 -13.85
N ALA A 42 -4.54 -1.70 -13.56
CA ALA A 42 -3.79 -2.46 -12.58
C ALA A 42 -4.06 -1.88 -11.18
N VAL A 43 -4.65 -2.68 -10.31
CA VAL A 43 -4.93 -2.29 -8.92
C VAL A 43 -4.05 -3.09 -7.98
N ARG A 44 -3.33 -2.41 -7.08
CA ARG A 44 -2.50 -3.03 -6.04
C ARG A 44 -2.73 -2.37 -4.69
N THR A 45 -2.64 -3.16 -3.64
CA THR A 45 -2.72 -2.69 -2.26
C THR A 45 -1.44 -3.01 -1.50
N THR A 46 -1.01 -2.13 -0.60
CA THR A 46 0.18 -2.31 0.23
C THR A 46 0.06 -1.53 1.53
N SER A 47 0.60 -2.05 2.64
CA SER A 47 0.77 -1.26 3.87
C SER A 47 2.14 -0.55 3.94
N ASP A 48 3.07 -0.88 3.05
CA ASP A 48 4.40 -0.29 3.00
C ASP A 48 4.41 0.98 2.12
N ARG A 49 4.67 2.12 2.77
CA ARG A 49 4.81 3.43 2.13
C ARG A 49 5.92 3.45 1.07
N LYS A 50 7.05 2.78 1.30
CA LYS A 50 8.16 2.74 0.35
C LYS A 50 7.81 1.92 -0.88
N ALA A 51 7.13 0.79 -0.69
CA ALA A 51 6.63 -0.02 -1.80
C ALA A 51 5.61 0.74 -2.65
N ARG A 52 4.69 1.49 -2.00
CA ARG A 52 3.78 2.42 -2.69
C ARG A 52 4.54 3.41 -3.55
N ASP A 53 5.50 4.12 -2.96
CA ASP A 53 6.26 5.15 -3.68
C ASP A 53 7.06 4.58 -4.86
N ARG A 54 7.59 3.37 -4.71
CA ARG A 54 8.27 2.64 -5.80
C ARG A 54 7.31 2.33 -6.94
N MET A 55 6.14 1.74 -6.66
CA MET A 55 5.15 1.39 -7.68
C MET A 55 4.64 2.62 -8.42
N VAL A 56 4.34 3.71 -7.69
CA VAL A 56 3.89 4.98 -8.29
C VAL A 56 4.93 5.52 -9.25
N ARG A 57 6.21 5.54 -8.87
CA ARG A 57 7.29 6.03 -9.75
C ARG A 57 7.45 5.15 -10.98
N GLN A 58 7.43 3.84 -10.81
CA GLN A 58 7.60 2.90 -11.92
C GLN A 58 6.45 3.04 -12.93
N TRP A 59 5.21 2.96 -12.47
CA TRP A 59 4.06 3.05 -13.37
C TRP A 59 3.90 4.43 -13.99
N ALA A 60 4.28 5.51 -13.28
CA ALA A 60 4.29 6.85 -13.88
C ALA A 60 5.32 6.96 -15.00
N ALA A 61 6.50 6.35 -14.82
CA ALA A 61 7.53 6.29 -15.86
C ALA A 61 7.08 5.44 -17.07
N ASP A 62 6.23 4.43 -16.84
CA ASP A 62 5.58 3.65 -17.90
C ASP A 62 4.40 4.40 -18.56
N GLY A 63 4.14 5.66 -18.18
CA GLY A 63 3.10 6.51 -18.77
C GLY A 63 1.70 6.31 -18.17
N ALA A 64 1.55 5.60 -17.06
CA ALA A 64 0.24 5.37 -16.45
C ALA A 64 -0.36 6.64 -15.85
N TYR A 65 -1.69 6.78 -15.93
CA TYR A 65 -2.46 7.62 -15.03
C TYR A 65 -2.73 6.85 -13.73
N LEU A 66 -2.45 7.47 -12.59
CA LEU A 66 -2.41 6.81 -11.29
C LEU A 66 -3.27 7.55 -10.29
N ILE A 67 -4.06 6.79 -9.53
CA ILE A 67 -4.79 7.25 -8.35
C ILE A 67 -4.24 6.49 -7.13
N VAL A 68 -3.75 7.23 -6.14
CA VAL A 68 -3.24 6.69 -4.89
C VAL A 68 -4.19 7.05 -3.76
N GLU A 69 -4.65 6.03 -3.05
CA GLU A 69 -5.61 6.16 -1.97
C GLU A 69 -5.06 5.58 -0.68
N VAL A 70 -5.51 6.11 0.44
CA VAL A 70 -5.25 5.58 1.79
C VAL A 70 -6.54 5.03 2.37
N ALA A 71 -6.45 3.96 3.15
CA ALA A 71 -7.57 3.44 3.91
C ALA A 71 -8.05 4.48 4.93
N ASP A 72 -9.35 4.70 4.98
CA ASP A 72 -10.03 5.64 5.87
C ASP A 72 -11.28 4.95 6.47
N GLY A 73 -11.06 4.17 7.52
CA GLY A 73 -12.09 3.30 8.11
C GLY A 73 -12.56 2.22 7.13
N PHE A 74 -13.78 2.35 6.64
CA PHE A 74 -14.40 1.42 5.68
C PHE A 74 -14.21 1.82 4.21
N GLY A 75 -13.58 2.97 3.95
CA GLY A 75 -13.41 3.54 2.63
C GLY A 75 -11.95 3.71 2.20
N TRP A 76 -11.81 4.27 1.00
CA TRP A 76 -10.54 4.70 0.43
C TRP A 76 -10.64 6.20 0.18
N ARG A 77 -9.61 6.94 0.58
CA ARG A 77 -9.51 8.38 0.35
C ARG A 77 -8.34 8.65 -0.58
N THR A 78 -8.60 9.31 -1.71
CA THR A 78 -7.55 9.76 -2.63
C THR A 78 -6.62 10.72 -1.91
N VAL A 79 -5.32 10.45 -1.99
CA VAL A 79 -4.27 11.30 -1.42
C VAL A 79 -3.37 11.91 -2.50
N ARG A 80 -3.34 11.31 -3.69
CA ARG A 80 -2.47 11.73 -4.77
C ARG A 80 -2.95 11.18 -6.09
N GLU A 81 -2.90 12.02 -7.11
CA GLU A 81 -3.07 11.63 -8.51
C GLU A 81 -1.77 11.93 -9.27
N VAL A 82 -1.43 11.08 -10.23
CA VAL A 82 -0.22 11.25 -11.05
C VAL A 82 -0.57 10.94 -12.50
N ASN A 83 -0.33 11.91 -13.39
CA ASN A 83 -0.42 11.70 -14.82
C ASN A 83 0.98 11.42 -15.38
N GLY A 84 1.31 10.13 -15.55
CA GLY A 84 2.60 9.69 -16.11
C GLY A 84 2.77 10.08 -17.57
N ALA A 85 1.73 9.96 -18.40
CA ALA A 85 1.77 10.32 -19.81
C ALA A 85 2.14 11.81 -20.01
N ALA A 86 1.52 12.71 -19.24
CA ALA A 86 1.85 14.13 -19.29
C ALA A 86 3.31 14.43 -18.88
N GLN A 87 3.85 13.67 -17.91
CA GLN A 87 5.26 13.81 -17.50
C GLN A 87 6.22 13.37 -18.61
N LEU A 88 5.92 12.28 -19.30
CA LEU A 88 6.74 11.82 -20.44
C LEU A 88 6.74 12.83 -21.58
N LEU A 89 5.59 13.41 -21.92
CA LEU A 89 5.49 14.45 -22.94
C LEU A 89 6.29 15.70 -22.56
N ALA A 90 6.19 16.17 -21.30
CA ALA A 90 6.94 17.32 -20.82
C ALA A 90 8.47 17.11 -20.88
N VAL A 91 8.95 15.87 -20.70
CA VAL A 91 10.37 15.51 -20.83
C VAL A 91 10.84 15.46 -22.28
N GLN A 92 9.96 15.18 -23.24
CA GLN A 92 10.29 15.11 -24.68
C GLN A 92 10.26 16.49 -25.37
N SER A 93 9.36 17.38 -24.94
CA SER A 93 9.20 18.74 -25.47
C SER A 93 10.33 19.78 -25.23
N PRO A 94 11.41 19.58 -24.44
CA PRO A 94 12.48 20.58 -24.32
C PRO A 94 13.49 20.58 -25.49
N SER A 95 13.36 19.66 -26.46
CA SER A 95 14.42 19.40 -27.46
C SER A 95 14.18 20.04 -28.84
N ASP A 96 12.99 20.62 -29.07
CA ASP A 96 12.53 21.03 -30.41
C ASP A 96 12.51 22.56 -30.61
N GLN A 97 13.28 23.29 -29.80
CA GLN A 97 13.50 24.73 -29.95
C GLN A 97 15.00 25.04 -30.07
N ARG A 98 15.63 24.61 -31.18
CA ARG A 98 16.93 25.15 -31.63
C ARG A 98 17.02 25.19 -33.14
#